data_AF-A0ABD1ITY6-F1
#
_entry.id   AF-A0ABD1ITY6-F1
#
_cell.length_a   1.000
_cell.length_b   1.000
_cell.length_c   1.000
_cell.angle_alpha   90.00
_cell.angle_beta   90.00
_cell.angle_gamma   90.00
#
_symmetry.space_group_name_H-M   'P 1'
#
loop_
_entity.id
_entity.type
_entity.pdbx_description
1 polymer ?
#
loop_
_entity_poly.entity_id
_entity_poly.type
_entity_poly.pdbx_seq_one_letter_code
_entity_poly.pdbx_strand_id
1 'polypeptide(L)'
;MVDQIVRRIYEEDQKERELRMQKVAVMRSYIEEFKQQQEQWRRVEREKMEEENRRILEHAAQQQRREQERMAQARSMEQAKQNLHKMLSEKMEAERQEREELDRVREELYQEQQEEAARRQDIEELERRIQRRLELQGGYAEQRALREARLAAEREEEEAFRRVTMAKLAEDERLEQMNAQRRRLKQQEHKRAVEKLLEERRLQHQADREREAEERAVEQDREALRRQIIEEERQKLLKQHATKLLGYLPKGIFREDDLDHFDEDFKSNFQKRQADIFSDEGWGEDDQ
;
A
#
# COMPACT_ATOMS: atom_id res chain seq x y z
N MET A 1 95.64 -18.24 178.84
CA MET A 1 95.31 -19.39 177.98
C MET A 1 94.16 -19.07 177.01
N VAL A 2 93.17 -18.27 177.42
CA VAL A 2 92.08 -17.80 176.54
C VAL A 2 92.54 -16.73 175.53
N ASP A 3 93.38 -15.76 175.94
CA ASP A 3 93.82 -14.64 175.06
C ASP A 3 94.70 -15.05 173.87
N GLN A 4 95.45 -16.14 173.97
CA GLN A 4 96.28 -16.64 172.87
C GLN A 4 95.45 -17.34 171.78
N ILE A 5 94.30 -17.93 172.16
CA ILE A 5 93.38 -18.57 171.22
C ILE A 5 92.62 -17.48 170.43
N VAL A 6 92.17 -16.41 171.10
CA VAL A 6 91.48 -15.28 170.46
C VAL A 6 92.39 -14.56 169.44
N ARG A 7 93.67 -14.36 169.77
CA ARG A 7 94.64 -13.72 168.85
C ARG A 7 94.91 -14.56 167.60
N ARG A 8 95.01 -15.88 167.76
CA ARG A 8 95.21 -16.83 166.64
C ARG A 8 93.98 -16.92 165.73
N ILE A 9 92.77 -16.86 166.30
CA ILE A 9 91.52 -16.79 165.54
C ILE A 9 91.43 -15.48 164.74
N TYR A 10 91.82 -14.35 165.33
CA TYR A 10 91.85 -13.07 164.60
C TYR A 10 92.86 -13.06 163.45
N GLU A 11 94.05 -13.66 163.64
CA GLU A 11 95.06 -13.78 162.59
C GLU A 11 94.64 -14.76 161.48
N GLU A 12 94.00 -15.88 161.82
CA GLU A 12 93.41 -16.79 160.83
C GLU A 12 92.24 -16.14 160.09
N ASP A 13 91.35 -15.41 160.76
CA ASP A 13 90.22 -14.71 160.14
C ASP A 13 90.70 -13.54 159.25
N GLN A 14 91.80 -12.86 159.60
CA GLN A 14 92.42 -11.87 158.72
C GLN A 14 93.06 -12.51 157.48
N LYS A 15 93.82 -13.60 157.63
CA LYS A 15 94.39 -14.32 156.48
C LYS A 15 93.31 -14.91 155.57
N GLU A 16 92.22 -15.40 156.14
CA GLU A 16 91.09 -15.91 155.34
C GLU A 16 90.39 -14.78 154.57
N ARG A 17 90.22 -13.60 155.19
CA ARG A 17 89.71 -12.40 154.49
C ARG A 17 90.63 -11.95 153.37
N GLU A 18 91.94 -11.93 153.58
CA GLU A 18 92.92 -11.60 152.54
C GLU A 18 92.91 -12.60 151.37
N LEU A 19 92.86 -13.89 151.66
CA LEU A 19 92.74 -14.95 150.64
C LEU A 19 91.42 -14.85 149.86
N ARG A 20 90.30 -14.53 150.53
CA ARG A 20 89.02 -14.28 149.85
C ARG A 20 89.09 -13.04 148.96
N MET A 21 89.70 -11.95 149.42
CA MET A 21 89.89 -10.74 148.63
C MET A 21 90.78 -10.99 147.40
N GLN A 22 91.85 -11.76 147.54
CA GLN A 22 92.70 -12.16 146.41
C GLN A 22 91.94 -13.04 145.40
N LYS A 23 91.14 -14.02 145.86
CA LYS A 23 90.28 -14.83 144.98
C LYS A 23 89.23 -13.98 144.25
N VAL A 24 88.62 -13.02 144.93
CA VAL A 24 87.65 -12.09 144.33
C VAL A 24 88.35 -11.17 143.30
N ALA A 25 89.57 -10.71 143.58
CA ALA A 25 90.35 -9.90 142.65
C ALA A 25 90.74 -10.67 141.38
N VAL A 26 91.23 -11.92 141.52
CA VAL A 26 91.57 -12.80 140.39
C VAL A 26 90.32 -13.18 139.58
N MET A 27 89.20 -13.47 140.26
CA MET A 27 87.95 -13.76 139.56
C MET A 27 87.41 -12.52 138.83
N ARG A 28 87.57 -11.32 139.40
CA ARG A 28 87.19 -10.07 138.76
C ARG A 28 88.05 -9.78 137.53
N SER A 29 89.37 -9.95 137.59
CA SER A 29 90.25 -9.77 136.42
C SER A 29 89.91 -10.77 135.32
N TYR A 30 89.64 -12.04 135.67
CA TYR A 30 89.21 -13.05 134.70
C TYR A 30 87.86 -12.71 134.05
N ILE A 31 86.90 -12.18 134.80
CA ILE A 31 85.61 -11.72 134.26
C ILE A 31 85.81 -10.51 133.32
N GLU A 32 86.71 -9.58 133.67
CA GLU A 32 87.01 -8.41 132.84
C GLU A 32 87.70 -8.82 131.53
N GLU A 33 88.67 -9.74 131.57
CA GLU A 33 89.30 -10.34 130.38
C GLU A 33 88.29 -11.08 129.50
N PHE A 34 87.39 -11.88 130.10
CA PHE A 34 86.35 -12.59 129.35
C PHE A 34 85.36 -11.62 128.68
N LYS A 35 84.98 -10.53 129.35
CA LYS A 35 84.13 -9.48 128.77
C LYS A 35 84.82 -8.78 127.60
N GLN A 36 86.11 -8.47 127.73
CA GLN A 36 86.89 -7.88 126.63
C GLN A 36 86.99 -8.83 125.44
N GLN A 37 87.28 -10.12 125.66
CA GLN A 37 87.31 -11.13 124.60
C GLN A 37 85.94 -11.30 123.92
N GLN A 38 84.85 -11.30 124.69
CA GLN A 38 83.50 -11.39 124.15
C GLN A 38 83.09 -10.14 123.35
N GLU A 39 83.57 -8.95 123.75
CA GLU A 39 83.34 -7.72 123.00
C GLU A 39 84.14 -7.70 121.69
N GLN A 40 85.41 -8.11 121.73
CA GLN A 40 86.24 -8.27 120.54
C GLN A 40 85.63 -9.30 119.57
N TRP A 41 85.17 -10.44 120.08
CA TRP A 41 84.49 -11.45 119.28
C TRP A 41 83.21 -10.89 118.63
N ARG A 42 82.38 -10.16 119.38
CA ARG A 42 81.18 -9.50 118.82
C ARG A 42 81.49 -8.44 117.76
N ARG A 43 82.60 -7.70 117.90
CA ARG A 43 83.02 -6.72 116.89
C ARG A 43 83.46 -7.42 115.61
N VAL A 44 84.32 -8.43 115.72
CA VAL A 44 84.79 -9.22 114.57
C VAL A 44 83.63 -9.91 113.86
N GLU A 45 82.65 -10.45 114.60
CA GLU A 45 81.48 -11.11 114.00
C GLU A 45 80.57 -10.12 113.27
N ARG A 46 80.39 -8.91 113.81
CA ARG A 46 79.63 -7.83 113.14
C ARG A 46 80.32 -7.38 111.86
N GLU A 47 81.63 -7.17 111.89
CA GLU A 47 82.42 -6.79 110.71
C GLU A 47 82.29 -7.85 109.61
N LYS A 48 82.39 -9.14 109.95
CA LYS A 48 82.15 -10.25 109.00
C LYS A 48 80.74 -10.22 108.43
N MET A 49 79.72 -10.06 109.26
CA MET A 49 78.33 -9.98 108.78
C MET A 49 78.08 -8.75 107.89
N GLU A 50 78.70 -7.61 108.20
CA GLU A 50 78.61 -6.42 107.35
C GLU A 50 79.30 -6.62 106.00
N GLU A 51 80.46 -7.27 105.97
CA GLU A 51 81.14 -7.64 104.73
C GLU A 51 80.33 -8.64 103.90
N GLU A 52 79.74 -9.66 104.54
CA GLU A 52 78.85 -10.62 103.87
C GLU A 52 77.59 -9.93 103.33
N ASN A 53 76.97 -9.05 104.11
CA ASN A 53 75.81 -8.26 103.66
C ASN A 53 76.16 -7.35 102.48
N ARG A 54 77.35 -6.73 102.48
CA ARG A 54 77.83 -5.94 101.33
C ARG A 54 77.95 -6.81 100.08
N ARG A 55 78.56 -8.00 100.20
CA ARG A 55 78.67 -8.96 99.08
C ARG A 55 77.31 -9.42 98.57
N ILE A 56 76.35 -9.65 99.47
CA ILE A 56 74.97 -10.03 99.11
C ILE A 56 74.29 -8.90 98.33
N LEU A 57 74.41 -7.64 98.77
CA LEU A 57 73.82 -6.49 98.10
C LEU A 57 74.43 -6.25 96.72
N GLU A 58 75.76 -6.35 96.59
CA GLU A 58 76.45 -6.24 95.31
C GLU A 58 76.01 -7.33 94.33
N HIS A 59 75.90 -8.57 94.79
CA HIS A 59 75.41 -9.67 93.97
C HIS A 59 73.94 -9.47 93.57
N ALA A 60 73.08 -9.02 94.47
CA ALA A 60 71.68 -8.70 94.18
C ALA A 60 71.56 -7.57 93.14
N ALA A 61 72.36 -6.50 93.27
CA ALA A 61 72.40 -5.40 92.31
C ALA A 61 72.89 -5.88 90.93
N GLN A 62 73.90 -6.75 90.88
CA GLN A 62 74.36 -7.36 89.61
C GLN A 62 73.28 -8.23 88.96
N GLN A 63 72.53 -9.02 89.75
CA GLN A 63 71.41 -9.82 89.22
C GLN A 63 70.31 -8.93 88.64
N GLN A 64 69.91 -7.88 89.36
CA GLN A 64 68.91 -6.92 88.87
C GLN A 64 69.35 -6.22 87.59
N ARG A 65 70.62 -5.83 87.46
CA ARG A 65 71.16 -5.24 86.23
C ARG A 65 71.08 -6.23 85.06
N ARG A 66 71.50 -7.48 85.26
CA ARG A 66 71.40 -8.54 84.24
C ARG A 66 69.95 -8.79 83.80
N GLU A 67 69.02 -8.78 84.74
CA GLU A 67 67.60 -8.94 84.45
C GLU A 67 67.04 -7.75 83.67
N GLN A 68 67.38 -6.52 84.08
CA GLN A 68 66.98 -5.30 83.37
C GLN A 68 67.54 -5.24 81.95
N GLU A 69 68.80 -5.63 81.74
CA GLU A 69 69.42 -5.72 80.41
C GLU A 69 68.70 -6.75 79.53
N ARG A 70 68.39 -7.93 80.06
CA ARG A 70 67.60 -8.95 79.34
C ARG A 70 66.20 -8.45 78.99
N MET A 71 65.52 -7.78 79.92
CA MET A 71 64.20 -7.21 79.68
C MET A 71 64.24 -6.07 78.66
N ALA A 72 65.28 -5.23 78.68
CA ALA A 72 65.47 -4.17 77.70
C ALA A 72 65.73 -4.73 76.30
N GLN A 73 66.57 -5.77 76.19
CA GLN A 73 66.80 -6.48 74.93
C GLN A 73 65.53 -7.17 74.42
N ALA A 74 64.75 -7.81 75.29
CA ALA A 74 63.48 -8.42 74.91
C ALA A 74 62.50 -7.36 74.38
N ARG A 75 62.39 -6.22 75.07
CA ARG A 75 61.54 -5.10 74.65
C ARG A 75 61.98 -4.49 73.31
N SER A 76 63.28 -4.32 73.07
CA SER A 76 63.77 -3.77 71.79
C SER A 76 63.49 -4.73 70.63
N MET A 77 63.66 -6.03 70.84
CA MET A 77 63.32 -7.05 69.86
C MET A 77 61.83 -7.09 69.57
N GLU A 78 60.98 -6.94 70.59
CA GLU A 78 59.54 -6.89 70.43
C GLU A 78 59.08 -5.63 69.69
N GLN A 79 59.66 -4.47 70.00
CA GLN A 79 59.42 -3.23 69.26
C GLN A 79 59.85 -3.35 67.80
N ALA A 80 61.02 -3.95 67.52
CA ALA A 80 61.48 -4.19 66.15
C ALA A 80 60.51 -5.10 65.38
N LYS A 81 60.00 -6.16 66.02
CA LYS A 81 58.96 -7.03 65.44
C LYS A 81 57.66 -6.28 65.18
N GLN A 82 57.19 -5.46 66.11
CA GLN A 82 55.99 -4.65 65.93
C GLN A 82 56.13 -3.65 64.76
N ASN A 83 57.29 -3.00 64.65
CA ASN A 83 57.57 -2.10 63.53
C ASN A 83 57.59 -2.86 62.20
N LEU A 84 58.19 -4.05 62.16
CA LEU A 84 58.16 -4.90 60.98
C LEU A 84 56.74 -5.32 60.61
N HIS A 85 55.92 -5.73 61.58
CA HIS A 85 54.53 -6.08 61.35
C HIS A 85 53.72 -4.91 60.80
N LYS A 86 53.91 -3.69 61.34
CA LYS A 86 53.26 -2.48 60.82
C LYS A 86 53.64 -2.18 59.37
N MET A 87 54.93 -2.22 59.04
CA MET A 87 55.38 -2.02 57.67
C MET A 87 54.82 -3.09 56.72
N LEU A 88 54.71 -4.35 57.19
CA LEU A 88 54.15 -5.42 56.37
C LEU A 88 52.64 -5.26 56.18
N SER A 89 51.89 -4.86 57.21
CA SER A 89 50.46 -4.59 57.07
C SER A 89 50.19 -3.43 56.13
N GLU A 90 50.94 -2.33 56.23
CA GLU A 90 50.82 -1.18 55.34
C GLU A 90 51.10 -1.56 53.88
N LYS A 91 52.12 -2.37 53.61
CA LYS A 91 52.41 -2.88 52.27
C LYS A 91 51.28 -3.77 51.73
N MET A 92 50.78 -4.68 52.55
CA MET A 92 49.68 -5.56 52.17
C MET A 92 48.39 -4.78 51.87
N GLU A 93 48.11 -3.72 52.64
CA GLU A 93 46.98 -2.84 52.40
C GLU A 93 47.15 -2.02 51.12
N ALA A 94 48.34 -1.50 50.85
CA ALA A 94 48.65 -0.78 49.62
C ALA A 94 48.49 -1.69 48.39
N GLU A 95 49.07 -2.89 48.40
CA GLU A 95 48.92 -3.85 47.29
C GLU A 95 47.45 -4.25 47.08
N ARG A 96 46.67 -4.34 48.15
CA ARG A 96 45.24 -4.63 48.05
C ARG A 96 44.48 -3.47 47.43
N GLN A 97 44.77 -2.23 47.83
CA GLN A 97 44.16 -1.04 47.25
C GLN A 97 44.49 -0.92 45.76
N GLU A 98 45.75 -1.12 45.36
CA GLU A 98 46.14 -1.13 43.96
C GLU A 98 45.37 -2.18 43.14
N ARG A 99 45.17 -3.39 43.68
CA ARG A 99 44.35 -4.41 43.01
C ARG A 99 42.89 -4.00 42.90
N GLU A 100 42.32 -3.46 43.96
CA GLU A 100 40.93 -2.98 43.96
C GLU A 100 40.74 -1.82 42.97
N GLU A 101 41.72 -0.91 42.84
CA GLU A 101 41.70 0.16 41.84
C GLU A 101 41.80 -0.39 40.41
N LEU A 102 42.70 -1.33 40.16
CA LEU A 102 42.82 -1.98 38.85
C LEU A 102 41.54 -2.73 38.45
N ASP A 103 40.91 -3.41 39.40
CA ASP A 103 39.66 -4.13 39.15
C ASP A 103 38.50 -3.16 38.88
N ARG A 104 38.41 -2.03 39.60
CA ARG A 104 37.45 -0.96 39.28
C ARG A 104 37.64 -0.40 37.87
N VAL A 105 38.88 -0.10 37.48
CA VAL A 105 39.18 0.40 36.13
C VAL A 105 38.81 -0.64 35.06
N ARG A 106 39.00 -1.93 35.33
CA ARG A 106 38.55 -3.00 34.42
C ARG A 106 37.03 -3.08 34.31
N GLU A 107 36.32 -2.95 35.43
CA GLU A 107 34.85 -2.93 35.44
C GLU A 107 34.31 -1.72 34.67
N GLU A 108 34.88 -0.54 34.87
CA GLU A 108 34.55 0.69 34.13
C GLU A 108 34.79 0.51 32.63
N LEU A 109 35.96 0.02 32.24
CA LEU A 109 36.29 -0.23 30.83
C LEU A 109 35.33 -1.25 30.19
N TYR A 110 34.95 -2.29 30.92
CA TYR A 110 34.00 -3.28 30.44
C TYR A 110 32.60 -2.66 30.23
N GLN A 111 32.15 -1.82 31.15
CA GLN A 111 30.89 -1.10 31.02
C GLN A 111 30.91 -0.15 29.82
N GLU A 112 31.98 0.63 29.64
CA GLU A 112 32.15 1.51 28.48
C GLU A 112 32.11 0.74 27.15
N GLN A 113 32.78 -0.42 27.08
CA GLN A 113 32.73 -1.27 25.89
C GLN A 113 31.31 -1.78 25.58
N GLN A 114 30.54 -2.14 26.61
CA GLN A 114 29.14 -2.54 26.44
C GLN A 114 28.28 -1.37 25.96
N GLU A 115 28.47 -0.18 26.53
CA GLU A 115 27.77 1.02 26.09
C GLU A 115 28.12 1.40 24.65
N GLU A 116 29.38 1.33 24.26
CA GLU A 116 29.79 1.55 22.87
C GLU A 116 29.17 0.53 21.92
N ALA A 117 29.14 -0.74 22.31
CA ALA A 117 28.51 -1.79 21.52
C ALA A 117 27.01 -1.53 21.34
N ALA A 118 26.31 -1.12 22.40
CA ALA A 118 24.90 -0.72 22.33
C ALA A 118 24.70 0.49 21.40
N ARG A 119 25.52 1.53 21.53
CA ARG A 119 25.47 2.71 20.63
C ARG A 119 25.69 2.33 19.18
N ARG A 120 26.60 1.39 18.88
CA ARG A 120 26.82 0.89 17.51
C ARG A 120 25.59 0.14 17.00
N GLN A 121 24.98 -0.71 17.83
CA GLN A 121 23.73 -1.39 17.47
C GLN A 121 22.61 -0.39 17.18
N ASP A 122 22.45 0.63 18.01
CA ASP A 122 21.46 1.69 17.79
C ASP A 122 21.70 2.43 16.46
N ILE A 123 22.96 2.75 16.13
CA ILE A 123 23.33 3.36 14.85
C ILE A 123 22.98 2.44 13.68
N GLU A 124 23.34 1.16 13.74
CA GLU A 124 23.03 0.17 12.70
C GLU A 124 21.50 0.01 12.51
N GLU A 125 20.72 0.01 13.60
CA GLU A 125 19.27 -0.05 13.52
C GLU A 125 18.65 1.19 12.88
N LEU A 126 19.17 2.37 13.22
CA LEU A 126 18.78 3.63 12.59
C LEU A 126 19.14 3.64 11.10
N GLU A 127 20.35 3.21 10.73
CA GLU A 127 20.78 3.07 9.34
C GLU A 127 19.87 2.12 8.55
N ARG A 128 19.58 0.93 9.09
CA ARG A 128 18.64 -0.02 8.48
C ARG A 128 17.24 0.58 8.33
N ARG A 129 16.77 1.36 9.30
CA ARG A 129 15.47 2.05 9.22
C ARG A 129 15.47 3.12 8.13
N ILE A 130 16.56 3.87 7.98
CA ILE A 130 16.72 4.87 6.92
C ILE A 130 16.79 4.19 5.55
N GLN A 131 17.58 3.12 5.41
CA GLN A 131 17.67 2.33 4.17
C GLN A 131 16.30 1.81 3.74
N ARG A 132 15.56 1.15 4.64
CA ARG A 132 14.18 0.69 4.35
C ARG A 132 13.26 1.84 3.90
N ARG A 133 13.38 3.02 4.52
CA ARG A 133 12.58 4.18 4.14
C ARG A 133 12.93 4.68 2.74
N LEU A 134 14.22 4.73 2.41
CA LEU A 134 14.72 5.12 1.09
C LEU A 134 14.30 4.10 0.01
N GLU A 135 14.40 2.80 0.30
CA GLU A 135 13.93 1.73 -0.59
C GLU A 135 12.43 1.86 -0.89
N LEU A 136 11.60 2.10 0.14
CA LEU A 136 10.17 2.34 -0.05
C LEU A 136 9.89 3.61 -0.86
N GLN A 137 10.63 4.69 -0.64
CA GLN A 137 10.50 5.92 -1.41
C GLN A 137 10.93 5.70 -2.88
N GLY A 138 12.02 4.97 -3.11
CA GLY A 138 12.50 4.58 -4.44
C GLY A 138 11.47 3.74 -5.18
N GLY A 139 10.96 2.68 -4.55
CA GLY A 139 9.94 1.82 -5.14
C GLY A 139 8.63 2.56 -5.47
N TYR A 140 8.22 3.52 -4.62
CA TYR A 140 7.05 4.36 -4.93
C TYR A 140 7.30 5.29 -6.13
N ALA A 141 8.49 5.89 -6.22
CA ALA A 141 8.87 6.73 -7.35
C ALA A 141 8.92 5.94 -8.66
N GLU A 142 9.49 4.73 -8.64
CA GLU A 142 9.51 3.82 -9.79
C GLU A 142 8.09 3.39 -10.20
N GLN A 143 7.24 3.00 -9.24
CA GLN A 143 5.86 2.63 -9.52
C GLN A 143 5.07 3.80 -10.14
N ARG A 144 5.30 5.02 -9.65
CA ARG A 144 4.70 6.23 -10.20
C ARG A 144 5.17 6.48 -11.62
N ALA A 145 6.48 6.43 -11.88
CA ALA A 145 7.04 6.61 -13.22
C ALA A 145 6.50 5.57 -14.22
N LEU A 146 6.39 4.31 -13.80
CA LEU A 146 5.80 3.24 -14.62
C LEU A 146 4.32 3.50 -14.92
N ARG A 147 3.55 4.00 -13.95
CA ARG A 147 2.14 4.37 -14.17
C ARG A 147 2.01 5.55 -15.12
N GLU A 148 2.81 6.59 -14.96
CA GLU A 148 2.82 7.76 -15.84
C GLU A 148 3.20 7.37 -17.27
N ALA A 149 4.21 6.50 -17.44
CA ALA A 149 4.59 5.97 -18.76
C ALA A 149 3.48 5.14 -19.42
N ARG A 150 2.77 4.29 -18.66
CA ARG A 150 1.62 3.52 -19.16
C ARG A 150 0.49 4.44 -19.62
N LEU A 151 0.13 5.43 -18.82
CA LEU A 151 -0.91 6.40 -19.18
C LEU A 151 -0.53 7.23 -20.41
N ALA A 152 0.75 7.58 -20.57
CA ALA A 152 1.23 8.25 -21.77
C ALA A 152 1.10 7.36 -23.01
N ALA A 153 1.50 6.09 -22.92
CA ALA A 153 1.35 5.12 -24.00
C ALA A 153 -0.13 4.88 -24.38
N GLU A 154 -1.01 4.71 -23.39
CA GLU A 154 -2.46 4.58 -23.62
C GLU A 154 -3.05 5.81 -24.34
N ARG A 155 -2.61 7.02 -23.98
CA ARG A 155 -3.02 8.26 -24.67
C ARG A 155 -2.54 8.31 -26.10
N GLU A 156 -1.29 7.91 -26.36
CA GLU A 156 -0.75 7.86 -27.72
C GLU A 156 -1.51 6.83 -28.58
N GLU A 157 -1.83 5.67 -28.01
CA GLU A 157 -2.66 4.64 -28.66
C GLU A 157 -4.09 5.15 -28.94
N GLU A 158 -4.72 5.82 -27.98
CA GLU A 158 -6.03 6.45 -28.17
C GLU A 158 -6.01 7.51 -29.27
N GLU A 159 -5.00 8.38 -29.28
CA GLU A 159 -4.86 9.39 -30.33
C GLU A 159 -4.64 8.76 -31.70
N ALA A 160 -3.79 7.73 -31.80
CA ALA A 160 -3.58 6.98 -33.02
C ALA A 160 -4.89 6.32 -33.50
N PHE A 161 -5.63 5.68 -32.59
CA PHE A 161 -6.92 5.08 -32.88
C PHE A 161 -7.95 6.10 -33.34
N ARG A 162 -8.03 7.26 -32.67
CA ARG A 162 -8.90 8.38 -33.08
C ARG A 162 -8.56 8.88 -34.47
N ARG A 163 -7.28 9.08 -34.79
CA ARG A 163 -6.83 9.51 -36.13
C ARG A 163 -7.23 8.50 -37.21
N VAL A 164 -6.99 7.21 -36.98
CA VAL A 164 -7.37 6.15 -37.92
C VAL A 164 -8.89 6.08 -38.09
N THR A 165 -9.65 6.19 -37.01
CA THR A 165 -11.11 6.14 -37.05
C THR A 165 -11.68 7.34 -37.80
N MET A 166 -11.18 8.54 -37.54
CA MET A 166 -11.59 9.75 -38.26
C MET A 166 -11.26 9.67 -39.76
N ALA A 167 -10.10 9.12 -40.12
CA ALA A 167 -9.73 8.91 -41.51
C ALA A 167 -10.70 7.92 -42.20
N LYS A 168 -11.02 6.79 -41.56
CA LYS A 168 -12.00 5.82 -42.07
C LYS A 168 -13.38 6.43 -42.26
N LEU A 169 -13.88 7.18 -41.27
CA LEU A 169 -15.18 7.85 -41.37
C LEU A 169 -15.21 8.85 -42.53
N ALA A 170 -14.12 9.60 -42.76
CA ALA A 170 -14.02 10.52 -43.89
C ALA A 170 -13.99 9.79 -45.25
N GLU A 171 -13.31 8.65 -45.31
CA GLU A 171 -13.32 7.78 -46.50
C GLU A 171 -14.71 7.21 -46.79
N ASP A 172 -15.38 6.71 -45.75
CA ASP A 172 -16.74 6.17 -45.85
C ASP A 172 -17.74 7.25 -46.27
N GLU A 173 -17.68 8.45 -45.68
CA GLU A 173 -18.54 9.57 -46.08
C GLU A 173 -18.33 9.94 -47.55
N ARG A 174 -17.07 9.99 -48.02
CA ARG A 174 -16.76 10.24 -49.43
C ARG A 174 -17.34 9.15 -50.34
N LEU A 175 -17.27 7.88 -49.95
CA LEU A 175 -17.85 6.77 -50.69
C LEU A 175 -19.38 6.82 -50.70
N GLU A 176 -20.01 7.15 -49.58
CA GLU A 176 -21.46 7.35 -49.46
C GLU A 176 -21.94 8.49 -50.35
N GLN A 177 -21.25 9.63 -50.36
CA GLN A 177 -21.57 10.75 -51.26
C GLN A 177 -21.49 10.32 -52.72
N MET A 178 -20.43 9.60 -53.14
CA MET A 178 -20.32 9.08 -54.51
C MET A 178 -21.41 8.06 -54.84
N ASN A 179 -21.75 7.16 -53.90
CA ASN A 179 -22.79 6.16 -54.08
C ASN A 179 -24.19 6.81 -54.17
N ALA A 180 -24.46 7.84 -53.37
CA ALA A 180 -25.70 8.61 -53.43
C ALA A 180 -25.82 9.35 -54.78
N GLN A 181 -24.75 9.98 -55.26
CA GLN A 181 -24.72 10.61 -56.58
C GLN A 181 -24.96 9.58 -57.70
N ARG A 182 -24.27 8.43 -57.67
CA ARG A 182 -24.48 7.34 -58.64
C ARG A 182 -25.91 6.81 -58.61
N ARG A 183 -26.52 6.63 -57.43
CA ARG A 183 -27.92 6.21 -57.30
C ARG A 183 -28.87 7.26 -57.91
N ARG A 184 -28.65 8.55 -57.66
CA ARG A 184 -29.44 9.65 -58.25
C ARG A 184 -29.35 9.65 -59.77
N LEU A 185 -28.14 9.53 -60.33
CA LEU A 185 -27.93 9.46 -61.78
C LEU A 185 -28.66 8.25 -62.39
N LYS A 186 -28.49 7.05 -61.82
CA LYS A 186 -29.21 5.85 -62.28
C LYS A 186 -30.72 6.03 -62.23
N GLN A 187 -31.26 6.61 -61.16
CA GLN A 187 -32.69 6.91 -61.07
C GLN A 187 -33.14 7.90 -62.16
N GLN A 188 -32.35 8.92 -62.47
CA GLN A 188 -32.66 9.86 -63.56
C GLN A 188 -32.59 9.19 -64.93
N GLU A 189 -31.61 8.33 -65.18
CA GLU A 189 -31.50 7.54 -66.40
C GLU A 189 -32.70 6.61 -66.57
N HIS A 190 -33.08 5.88 -65.51
CA HIS A 190 -34.29 5.05 -65.52
C HIS A 190 -35.55 5.87 -65.75
N LYS A 191 -35.71 7.03 -65.11
CA LYS A 191 -36.84 7.94 -65.36
C LYS A 191 -36.90 8.39 -66.82
N ARG A 192 -35.78 8.86 -67.38
CA ARG A 192 -35.68 9.24 -68.80
C ARG A 192 -35.99 8.08 -69.75
N ALA A 193 -35.54 6.87 -69.42
CA ALA A 193 -35.86 5.68 -70.21
C ALA A 193 -37.36 5.35 -70.17
N VAL A 194 -38.00 5.44 -69.00
CA VAL A 194 -39.45 5.26 -68.86
C VAL A 194 -40.23 6.36 -69.58
N GLU A 195 -39.80 7.61 -69.51
CA GLU A 195 -40.40 8.74 -70.25
C GLU A 195 -40.36 8.49 -71.76
N LYS A 196 -39.22 8.05 -72.31
CA LYS A 196 -39.11 7.67 -73.72
C LYS A 196 -40.07 6.54 -74.10
N LEU A 197 -40.17 5.49 -73.29
CA LEU A 197 -41.11 4.38 -73.53
C LEU A 197 -42.58 4.86 -73.48
N LEU A 198 -42.91 5.81 -72.60
CA LEU A 198 -44.24 6.42 -72.53
C LEU A 198 -44.52 7.30 -73.75
N GLU A 199 -43.55 8.08 -74.22
CA GLU A 199 -43.65 8.89 -75.44
C GLU A 199 -43.83 8.00 -76.67
N GLU A 200 -43.03 6.95 -76.83
CA GLU A 200 -43.18 5.95 -77.88
C GLU A 200 -44.57 5.31 -77.85
N ARG A 201 -45.07 4.94 -76.66
CA ARG A 201 -46.43 4.39 -76.50
C ARG A 201 -47.52 5.41 -76.86
N ARG A 202 -47.32 6.69 -76.54
CA ARG A 202 -48.26 7.77 -76.92
C ARG A 202 -48.28 7.98 -78.44
N LEU A 203 -47.11 7.98 -79.07
CA LEU A 203 -46.99 8.07 -80.53
C LEU A 203 -47.63 6.87 -81.22
N GLN A 204 -47.40 5.65 -80.72
CA GLN A 204 -48.08 4.45 -81.20
C GLN A 204 -49.59 4.58 -81.06
N HIS A 205 -50.09 4.99 -79.89
CA HIS A 205 -51.52 5.16 -79.68
C HIS A 205 -52.14 6.26 -80.56
N GLN A 206 -51.41 7.35 -80.83
CA GLN A 206 -51.84 8.38 -81.78
C GLN A 206 -51.89 7.83 -83.21
N ALA A 207 -50.85 7.13 -83.66
CA ALA A 207 -50.80 6.49 -84.97
C ALA A 207 -51.91 5.44 -85.14
N ASP A 208 -52.20 4.65 -84.11
CA ASP A 208 -53.30 3.67 -84.12
C ASP A 208 -54.66 4.37 -84.20
N ARG A 209 -54.86 5.48 -83.46
CA ARG A 209 -56.08 6.29 -83.55
C ARG A 209 -56.27 6.97 -84.91
N GLU A 210 -55.19 7.42 -85.52
CA GLU A 210 -55.21 7.97 -86.89
C GLU A 210 -55.60 6.89 -87.89
N ARG A 211 -55.00 5.68 -87.81
CA ARG A 211 -55.38 4.53 -88.64
C ARG A 211 -56.84 4.12 -88.47
N GLU A 212 -57.32 4.02 -87.23
CA GLU A 212 -58.74 3.72 -86.96
C GLU A 212 -59.68 4.81 -87.51
N ALA A 213 -59.25 6.07 -87.55
CA ALA A 213 -60.04 7.16 -88.12
C ALA A 213 -60.04 7.10 -89.66
N GLU A 214 -58.90 6.79 -90.28
CA GLU A 214 -58.78 6.55 -91.72
C GLU A 214 -59.62 5.34 -92.16
N GLU A 215 -59.57 4.23 -91.43
CA GLU A 215 -60.39 3.04 -91.69
C GLU A 215 -61.88 3.36 -91.60
N ARG A 216 -62.31 4.09 -90.55
CA ARG A 216 -63.69 4.54 -90.41
C ARG A 216 -64.13 5.48 -91.54
N ALA A 217 -63.25 6.37 -92.01
CA ALA A 217 -63.56 7.25 -93.14
C ALA A 217 -63.76 6.44 -94.43
N VAL A 218 -62.88 5.46 -94.70
CA VAL A 218 -63.01 4.56 -95.86
C VAL A 218 -64.27 3.71 -95.78
N GLU A 219 -64.65 3.21 -94.60
CA GLU A 219 -65.91 2.50 -94.39
C GLU A 219 -67.12 3.40 -94.65
N GLN A 220 -67.12 4.64 -94.16
CA GLN A 220 -68.16 5.62 -94.42
C GLN A 220 -68.29 5.94 -95.92
N ASP A 221 -67.17 6.11 -96.63
CA ASP A 221 -67.17 6.33 -98.07
C ASP A 221 -67.73 5.12 -98.84
N ARG A 222 -67.37 3.90 -98.43
CA ARG A 222 -67.92 2.66 -99.01
C ARG A 222 -69.42 2.52 -98.74
N GLU A 223 -69.88 2.84 -97.54
CA GLU A 223 -71.30 2.86 -97.22
C GLU A 223 -72.05 3.91 -98.03
N ALA A 224 -71.49 5.11 -98.19
CA ALA A 224 -72.08 6.18 -98.99
C ALA A 224 -72.23 5.75 -100.46
N LEU A 225 -71.19 5.15 -101.05
CA LEU A 225 -71.24 4.58 -102.39
C LEU A 225 -72.30 3.46 -102.50
N ARG A 226 -72.39 2.58 -101.50
CA ARG A 226 -73.41 1.52 -101.47
C ARG A 226 -74.82 2.11 -101.40
N ARG A 227 -75.04 3.17 -100.61
CA ARG A 227 -76.33 3.88 -100.53
C ARG A 227 -76.69 4.51 -101.87
N GLN A 228 -75.74 5.14 -102.56
CA GLN A 228 -75.95 5.69 -103.90
C GLN A 228 -76.36 4.61 -104.92
N ILE A 229 -75.66 3.46 -104.94
CA ILE A 229 -76.02 2.33 -105.82
C ILE A 229 -77.42 1.79 -105.52
N ILE A 230 -77.79 1.67 -104.24
CA ILE A 230 -79.14 1.23 -103.83
C ILE A 230 -80.20 2.23 -104.30
N GLU A 231 -79.93 3.54 -104.18
CA GLU A 231 -80.85 4.57 -104.65
C GLU A 231 -80.99 4.60 -106.18
N GLU A 232 -79.89 4.42 -106.91
CA GLU A 232 -79.92 4.28 -108.38
C GLU A 232 -80.70 3.05 -108.83
N GLU A 233 -80.46 1.88 -108.22
CA GLU A 233 -81.20 0.65 -108.52
C GLU A 233 -82.67 0.76 -108.11
N ARG A 234 -82.97 1.41 -106.98
CA ARG A 234 -84.34 1.73 -106.57
C ARG A 234 -85.02 2.58 -107.64
N GLN A 235 -84.37 3.63 -108.15
CA GLN A 235 -84.92 4.47 -109.22
C GLN A 235 -85.11 3.71 -110.54
N LYS A 236 -84.17 2.82 -110.92
CA LYS A 236 -84.34 1.96 -112.11
C LYS A 236 -85.54 1.02 -111.97
N LEU A 237 -85.68 0.36 -110.82
CA LEU A 237 -86.81 -0.52 -110.53
C LEU A 237 -88.14 0.25 -110.56
N LEU A 238 -88.17 1.45 -109.97
CA LEU A 238 -89.34 2.33 -110.03
C LEU A 238 -89.69 2.69 -111.48
N LYS A 239 -88.73 3.10 -112.32
CA LYS A 239 -89.00 3.44 -113.74
C LYS A 239 -89.51 2.26 -114.57
N GLN A 240 -88.95 1.07 -114.39
CA GLN A 240 -89.30 -0.11 -115.20
C GLN A 240 -90.65 -0.73 -114.81
N HIS A 241 -90.96 -0.74 -113.51
CA HIS A 241 -92.12 -1.45 -112.99
C HIS A 241 -93.29 -0.53 -112.64
N ALA A 242 -93.08 0.76 -112.35
CA ALA A 242 -94.19 1.66 -111.99
C ALA A 242 -95.21 1.81 -113.12
N THR A 243 -94.76 1.94 -114.38
CA THR A 243 -95.66 2.09 -115.54
C THR A 243 -96.43 0.80 -115.87
N LYS A 244 -95.86 -0.39 -115.57
CA LYS A 244 -96.47 -1.70 -115.85
C LYS A 244 -97.35 -2.23 -114.73
N LEU A 245 -97.11 -1.81 -113.48
CA LEU A 245 -97.87 -2.21 -112.30
C LEU A 245 -98.85 -1.12 -111.83
N LEU A 246 -99.19 -0.20 -112.74
CA LEU A 246 -100.14 0.90 -112.56
C LEU A 246 -101.52 0.31 -112.19
N GLY A 247 -101.85 0.35 -110.89
CA GLY A 247 -103.08 -0.22 -110.31
C GLY A 247 -102.86 -1.26 -109.20
N TYR A 248 -101.66 -1.81 -109.02
CA TYR A 248 -101.35 -2.86 -108.02
C TYR A 248 -100.22 -2.48 -107.05
N LEU A 249 -99.81 -1.21 -106.98
CA LEU A 249 -98.73 -0.77 -106.06
C LEU A 249 -99.25 -0.49 -104.63
N PRO A 250 -98.59 -1.03 -103.58
CA PRO A 250 -98.82 -0.67 -102.18
C PRO A 250 -98.52 0.81 -101.87
N LYS A 251 -99.27 1.40 -100.92
CA LYS A 251 -99.02 2.77 -100.43
C LYS A 251 -97.64 2.84 -99.73
N GLY A 252 -96.86 3.92 -99.95
CA GLY A 252 -95.60 4.21 -99.25
C GLY A 252 -94.29 3.93 -100.00
N ILE A 253 -94.34 3.52 -101.27
CA ILE A 253 -93.15 3.15 -102.08
C ILE A 253 -92.45 4.36 -102.71
N PHE A 254 -93.19 5.43 -102.98
CA PHE A 254 -92.68 6.67 -103.57
C PHE A 254 -92.36 7.71 -102.47
N ARG A 255 -91.15 8.28 -102.49
CA ARG A 255 -90.81 9.51 -101.76
C ARG A 255 -91.29 10.72 -102.55
N GLU A 256 -91.44 11.88 -101.90
CA GLU A 256 -91.93 13.11 -102.52
C GLU A 256 -91.15 13.49 -103.80
N ASP A 257 -89.83 13.27 -103.81
CA ASP A 257 -88.94 13.53 -104.95
C ASP A 257 -89.04 12.48 -106.09
N ASP A 258 -89.61 11.30 -105.83
CA ASP A 258 -89.70 10.21 -106.81
C ASP A 258 -90.83 10.46 -107.83
N LEU A 259 -91.82 11.30 -107.50
CA LEU A 259 -92.96 11.62 -108.38
C LEU A 259 -92.58 12.51 -109.57
N ASP A 260 -91.47 13.25 -109.49
CA ASP A 260 -91.04 14.15 -110.57
C ASP A 260 -90.51 13.43 -111.81
N HIS A 261 -90.11 12.17 -111.66
CA HIS A 261 -89.43 11.39 -112.69
C HIS A 261 -90.37 10.59 -113.63
N PHE A 262 -91.69 10.79 -113.53
CA PHE A 262 -92.72 10.08 -114.30
C PHE A 262 -93.57 11.02 -115.20
N ASP A 263 -94.08 10.48 -116.31
CA ASP A 263 -94.85 11.22 -117.33
C ASP A 263 -96.19 11.78 -116.78
N GLU A 264 -96.68 12.89 -117.35
CA GLU A 264 -97.89 13.58 -116.88
C GLU A 264 -99.17 12.71 -116.93
N ASP A 265 -99.20 11.72 -117.81
CA ASP A 265 -100.27 10.71 -117.89
C ASP A 265 -100.29 9.77 -116.67
N PHE A 266 -99.13 9.51 -116.06
CA PHE A 266 -99.00 8.78 -114.80
C PHE A 266 -99.46 9.64 -113.63
N LYS A 267 -99.03 10.91 -113.59
CA LYS A 267 -99.39 11.88 -112.54
C LYS A 267 -100.90 12.13 -112.49
N SER A 268 -101.54 12.30 -113.64
CA SER A 268 -102.96 12.62 -113.74
C SER A 268 -103.90 11.46 -113.39
N ASN A 269 -103.56 10.21 -113.74
CA ASN A 269 -104.35 9.03 -113.34
C ASN A 269 -104.14 8.62 -111.88
N PHE A 270 -102.93 8.81 -111.33
CA PHE A 270 -102.65 8.56 -109.92
C PHE A 270 -103.43 9.54 -109.01
N GLN A 271 -103.52 10.83 -109.42
CA GLN A 271 -104.31 11.83 -108.71
C GLN A 271 -105.83 11.64 -108.88
N LYS A 272 -106.32 11.26 -110.07
CA LYS A 272 -107.77 11.04 -110.30
C LYS A 272 -108.36 9.89 -109.47
N ARG A 273 -107.64 8.77 -109.27
CA ARG A 273 -108.10 7.69 -108.38
C ARG A 273 -107.99 8.01 -106.89
N GLN A 274 -107.15 8.97 -106.50
CA GLN A 274 -107.16 9.46 -105.12
C GLN A 274 -108.49 10.16 -104.76
N ALA A 275 -109.24 10.67 -105.75
CA ALA A 275 -110.52 11.34 -105.52
C ALA A 275 -111.74 10.39 -105.50
N ASP A 276 -111.74 9.31 -106.30
CA ASP A 276 -112.92 8.43 -106.47
C ASP A 276 -113.00 7.24 -105.48
N ILE A 277 -112.06 7.07 -104.54
CA ILE A 277 -111.95 5.88 -103.65
C ILE A 277 -112.08 6.19 -102.13
N PHE A 278 -112.20 7.45 -101.70
CA PHE A 278 -112.28 7.79 -100.26
C PHE A 278 -113.71 7.95 -99.70
N SER A 279 -114.70 7.26 -100.29
CA SER A 279 -116.00 6.99 -99.65
C SER A 279 -115.88 5.81 -98.69
N ASP A 280 -116.09 6.12 -97.42
CA ASP A 280 -116.46 5.31 -96.25
C ASP A 280 -116.79 3.82 -96.48
N GLU A 281 -116.02 2.92 -95.87
CA GLU A 281 -116.50 1.85 -94.96
C GLU A 281 -115.42 0.77 -94.72
N GLY A 282 -115.10 0.54 -93.44
CA GLY A 282 -114.90 -0.83 -92.95
C GLY A 282 -113.49 -1.25 -92.54
N TRP A 283 -113.33 -1.32 -91.21
CA TRP A 283 -112.49 -2.24 -90.43
C TRP A 283 -110.98 -1.95 -90.44
N GLY A 284 -110.31 -1.61 -89.33
CA GLY A 284 -110.56 -1.98 -87.93
C GLY A 284 -109.51 -3.01 -87.52
N GLU A 285 -108.73 -2.65 -86.47
CA GLU A 285 -107.95 -3.57 -85.61
C GLU A 285 -106.79 -4.33 -86.34
N ASP A 286 -105.62 -4.63 -85.77
CA ASP A 286 -105.25 -4.97 -84.41
C ASP A 286 -103.74 -4.73 -84.16
N ASP A 287 -103.47 -4.30 -82.93
CA ASP A 287 -102.40 -4.68 -82.02
C ASP A 287 -100.88 -4.61 -82.33
N GLN A 288 -100.22 -4.04 -81.29
CA GLN A 288 -98.82 -4.08 -80.83
C GLN A 288 -97.84 -2.98 -81.27
#